data_AF-A0A7J6XJ23-F1
#
_entry.id   AF-A0A7J6XJ23-F1
#
_cell.length_a   1.000
_cell.length_b   1.000
_cell.length_c   1.000
_cell.angle_alpha   90.00
_cell.angle_beta   90.00
_cell.angle_gamma   90.00
#
_symmetry.space_group_name_H-M   'P 1'
#
loop_
_entity.id
_entity.type
_entity.pdbx_description
1 polymer ?
#
loop_
_entity_poly.entity_id
_entity_poly.type
_entity_poly.pdbx_seq_one_letter_code
_entity_poly.pdbx_strand_id
1 'polypeptide(L)'
;MWVIYVVLWSAAMAVLVILGAKLLATSAHSIIDNTLDGPLQYFNNTAERIIDFASNWSSGKREPIHSIDLDITAFTNISTNVTDLLMDAKHKISKYIGWVPIVSYCVGGVGVVLILLVVFLACCRCGIPCTTYLFSCVYWLFGVVFALLAVVVTVLAYLSWAACGEVELQQRRQPGVFQWYLVPYCEQTFDFADISRKADDAERRFSKEACKNLLKYCDNNTISFKPLLCGNDITSEDQCPNFGTMASVLSATRIKAFTMACPVAGESCTLFECAANCTNTEVKELASGILQLAAQASNASIALSYARPLLDCNFVVDKLLGAMSDCNELKAGTLMLGTGFFVGGLMFGLAIYIMFRGSCIWDARSIKQGTSPFGV
;
A
#
# COMPACT_ATOMS: atom_id res chain seq x y z
N MET A 1 25.46 7.66 -45.20
CA MET A 1 25.71 7.73 -43.75
C MET A 1 24.56 8.36 -42.97
N TRP A 2 24.15 9.60 -43.27
CA TRP A 2 23.08 10.28 -42.50
C TRP A 2 21.71 9.55 -42.52
N VAL A 3 21.34 8.90 -43.63
CA VAL A 3 20.10 8.10 -43.72
C VAL A 3 20.09 6.92 -42.74
N ILE A 4 21.22 6.20 -42.62
CA ILE A 4 21.36 5.07 -41.69
C ILE A 4 21.22 5.57 -40.24
N TYR A 5 21.81 6.73 -39.94
CA TYR A 5 21.68 7.38 -38.64
C TYR A 5 20.20 7.69 -38.33
N VAL A 6 19.49 8.34 -39.27
CA VAL A 6 18.06 8.69 -39.09
C VAL A 6 17.19 7.45 -38.83
N VAL A 7 17.43 6.35 -39.55
CA VAL A 7 16.68 5.09 -39.36
C VAL A 7 16.99 4.43 -38.02
N LEU A 8 18.26 4.39 -37.60
CA LEU A 8 18.64 3.80 -36.31
C LEU A 8 18.07 4.60 -35.14
N TRP A 9 18.15 5.93 -35.18
CA TRP A 9 17.66 6.79 -34.10
C TRP A 9 16.13 6.89 -34.06
N SER A 10 15.45 6.82 -35.20
CA SER A 10 13.98 6.74 -35.22
C SER A 10 13.48 5.42 -34.66
N ALA A 11 14.14 4.30 -34.97
CA ALA A 11 13.84 3.00 -34.38
C ALA A 11 14.12 2.99 -32.87
N ALA A 12 15.27 3.52 -32.43
CA ALA A 12 15.59 3.62 -31.01
C ALA A 12 14.58 4.49 -30.25
N MET A 13 14.19 5.64 -30.81
CA MET A 13 13.16 6.51 -30.24
C MET A 13 11.82 5.79 -30.13
N ALA A 14 11.38 5.09 -31.19
CA ALA A 14 10.12 4.35 -31.18
C ALA A 14 10.10 3.28 -30.08
N VAL A 15 11.18 2.51 -29.96
CA VAL A 15 11.32 1.48 -28.92
C VAL A 15 11.26 2.11 -27.52
N LEU A 16 12.01 3.19 -27.29
CA LEU A 16 12.05 3.88 -26.00
C LEU A 16 10.69 4.48 -25.60
N VAL A 17 9.99 5.13 -26.54
CA VAL A 17 8.68 5.73 -26.29
C VAL A 17 7.61 4.65 -26.08
N ILE A 18 7.59 3.60 -26.92
CA ILE A 18 6.57 2.54 -26.83
C ILE A 18 6.76 1.72 -25.56
N LEU A 19 7.97 1.21 -25.32
CA LEU A 19 8.25 0.40 -24.15
C LEU A 19 8.15 1.24 -22.88
N GLY A 20 8.68 2.46 -22.88
CA GLY A 20 8.62 3.38 -21.74
C GLY A 20 7.19 3.73 -21.35
N ALA A 21 6.32 4.05 -22.33
CA ALA A 21 4.91 4.35 -22.05
C ALA A 21 4.14 3.12 -21.57
N LYS A 22 4.42 1.93 -22.12
CA LYS A 22 3.81 0.68 -21.66
C LYS A 22 4.20 0.37 -20.21
N LEU A 23 5.51 0.41 -19.91
CA LEU A 23 6.05 0.18 -18.57
C LEU A 23 5.47 1.15 -17.55
N LEU A 24 5.42 2.45 -17.87
CA LEU A 24 4.83 3.47 -17.01
C LEU A 24 3.34 3.20 -16.73
N ALA A 25 2.59 2.83 -17.75
CA ALA A 25 1.16 2.57 -17.60
C ALA A 25 0.87 1.32 -16.77
N THR A 26 1.63 0.23 -17.00
CA THR A 26 1.47 -1.02 -16.25
C THR A 26 1.93 -0.87 -14.82
N SER A 27 3.08 -0.24 -14.57
CA SER A 27 3.60 -0.05 -13.21
C SER A 27 2.67 0.84 -12.39
N ALA A 28 2.13 1.91 -12.97
CA ALA A 28 1.25 2.81 -12.23
C ALA A 28 -0.14 2.21 -11.95
N HIS A 29 -0.68 1.36 -12.84
CA HIS A 29 -1.86 0.55 -12.53
C HIS A 29 -1.56 -0.48 -11.44
N SER A 30 -0.45 -1.20 -11.56
CA SER A 30 -0.03 -2.21 -10.58
C SER A 30 0.13 -1.61 -9.18
N ILE A 31 0.77 -0.44 -9.05
CA ILE A 31 0.90 0.25 -7.76
C ILE A 31 -0.49 0.57 -7.16
N ILE A 32 -1.43 1.06 -7.97
CA ILE A 32 -2.78 1.40 -7.49
C ILE A 32 -3.54 0.14 -7.07
N ASP A 33 -3.55 -0.90 -7.91
CA ASP A 33 -4.26 -2.13 -7.61
C ASP A 33 -3.62 -2.87 -6.43
N ASN A 34 -2.29 -2.95 -6.35
CA ASN A 34 -1.57 -3.52 -5.21
C ASN A 34 -1.82 -2.73 -3.91
N THR A 35 -2.06 -1.41 -3.99
CA THR A 35 -2.40 -0.58 -2.81
C THR A 35 -3.81 -0.89 -2.30
N LEU A 36 -4.74 -1.16 -3.20
CA LEU A 36 -6.13 -1.47 -2.86
C LEU A 36 -6.30 -2.92 -2.39
N ASP A 37 -5.69 -3.86 -3.10
CA ASP A 37 -5.83 -5.29 -2.84
C ASP A 37 -4.89 -5.76 -1.71
N GLY A 38 -3.79 -5.05 -1.44
CA GLY A 38 -2.86 -5.41 -0.38
C GLY A 38 -3.12 -4.63 0.92
N PRO A 39 -2.55 -3.42 1.08
CA PRO A 39 -2.64 -2.65 2.32
C PRO A 39 -4.06 -2.33 2.74
N LEU A 40 -4.92 -1.86 1.82
CA LEU A 40 -6.28 -1.45 2.18
C LEU A 40 -7.16 -2.65 2.58
N GLN A 41 -7.09 -3.75 1.82
CA GLN A 41 -7.76 -4.99 2.21
C GLN A 41 -7.23 -5.53 3.54
N TYR A 42 -5.92 -5.44 3.80
CA TYR A 42 -5.33 -5.82 5.08
C TYR A 42 -5.90 -4.99 6.24
N PHE A 43 -5.98 -3.66 6.09
CA PHE A 43 -6.57 -2.79 7.12
C PHE A 43 -8.05 -3.11 7.35
N ASN A 44 -8.84 -3.29 6.29
CA ASN A 44 -10.26 -3.62 6.41
C ASN A 44 -10.48 -4.99 7.08
N ASN A 45 -9.77 -6.03 6.63
CA ASN A 45 -9.84 -7.37 7.23
C ASN A 45 -9.38 -7.36 8.69
N THR A 46 -8.35 -6.58 9.01
CA THR A 46 -7.85 -6.47 10.40
C THR A 46 -8.86 -5.74 11.27
N ALA A 47 -9.47 -4.66 10.79
CA ALA A 47 -10.56 -3.98 11.48
C ALA A 47 -11.78 -4.90 11.71
N GLU A 48 -12.19 -5.67 10.69
CA GLU A 48 -13.26 -6.65 10.84
C GLU A 48 -12.95 -7.69 11.91
N ARG A 49 -11.72 -8.23 11.92
CA ARG A 49 -11.26 -9.18 12.95
C ARG A 49 -11.25 -8.58 14.35
N ILE A 50 -10.79 -7.33 14.51
CA ILE A 50 -10.80 -6.63 15.80
C ILE A 50 -12.25 -6.56 16.33
N ILE A 51 -13.20 -6.14 15.50
CA ILE A 51 -14.59 -6.03 15.90
C ILE A 51 -15.20 -7.43 16.13
N ASP A 52 -14.78 -8.44 15.38
CA ASP A 52 -15.24 -9.83 15.53
C ASP A 52 -14.87 -10.40 16.90
N PHE A 53 -13.60 -10.27 17.28
CA PHE A 53 -13.11 -10.68 18.60
C PHE A 53 -13.60 -9.79 19.74
N ALA A 54 -13.95 -8.54 19.49
CA ALA A 54 -14.56 -7.65 20.48
C ALA A 54 -16.08 -7.85 20.64
N SER A 55 -16.70 -8.76 19.88
CA SER A 55 -18.14 -9.01 19.91
C SER A 55 -18.50 -10.34 20.59
N ASN A 56 -19.65 -10.35 21.26
CA ASN A 56 -20.24 -11.56 21.80
C ASN A 56 -20.96 -12.32 20.70
N TRP A 57 -20.66 -13.62 20.59
CA TRP A 57 -21.23 -14.55 19.62
C TRP A 57 -22.19 -15.57 20.24
N SER A 58 -22.50 -15.44 21.53
CA SER A 58 -23.32 -16.42 22.27
C SER A 58 -24.72 -16.62 21.71
N SER A 59 -25.28 -15.63 20.99
CA SER A 59 -26.60 -15.71 20.35
C SER A 59 -26.55 -16.14 18.86
N GLY A 60 -25.35 -16.38 18.31
CA GLY A 60 -25.15 -16.57 16.87
C GLY A 60 -25.30 -15.29 16.04
N LYS A 61 -25.51 -14.13 16.70
CA LYS A 61 -25.50 -12.79 16.09
C LYS A 61 -24.42 -11.94 16.76
N ARG A 62 -23.86 -11.01 16.00
CA ARG A 62 -22.84 -10.07 16.47
C ARG A 62 -23.45 -9.08 17.46
N GLU A 63 -23.16 -9.24 18.75
CA GLU A 63 -23.61 -8.31 19.80
C GLU A 63 -22.41 -7.62 20.44
N PRO A 64 -22.39 -6.28 20.57
CA PRO A 64 -21.30 -5.57 21.23
C PRO A 64 -21.25 -5.94 22.71
N ILE A 65 -20.05 -6.23 23.23
CA ILE A 65 -19.85 -6.52 24.65
C ILE A 65 -19.95 -5.20 25.43
N HIS A 66 -21.03 -5.00 26.20
CA HIS A 66 -21.26 -3.79 26.99
C HIS A 66 -20.18 -3.45 28.03
N SER A 67 -19.29 -4.38 28.38
CA SER A 67 -18.14 -4.13 29.27
C SER A 67 -16.88 -3.65 28.55
N ILE A 68 -16.79 -3.83 27.23
CA ILE A 68 -15.66 -3.42 26.39
C ILE A 68 -16.05 -2.14 25.66
N ASP A 69 -15.92 -1.01 26.35
CA ASP A 69 -16.01 0.32 25.75
C ASP A 69 -14.66 0.67 25.08
N LEU A 70 -14.19 -0.21 24.18
CA LEU A 70 -13.16 0.21 23.23
C LEU A 70 -13.89 1.02 22.18
N ASP A 71 -13.65 2.33 22.17
CA ASP A 71 -14.19 3.23 21.18
C ASP A 71 -13.56 2.96 19.80
N ILE A 72 -14.08 1.93 19.11
CA ILE A 72 -13.67 1.51 17.77
C ILE A 72 -14.23 2.47 16.71
N THR A 73 -15.08 3.44 17.09
CA THR A 73 -15.66 4.40 16.15
C THR A 73 -14.60 5.34 15.56
N ALA A 74 -13.51 5.59 16.28
CA ALA A 74 -12.34 6.27 15.73
C ALA A 74 -11.73 5.47 14.57
N PHE A 75 -11.54 4.16 14.72
CA PHE A 75 -10.98 3.30 13.67
C PHE A 75 -11.90 3.14 12.45
N THR A 76 -13.22 3.03 12.66
CA THR A 76 -14.17 2.89 11.55
C THR A 76 -14.35 4.19 10.76
N ASN A 77 -14.38 5.36 11.41
CA ASN A 77 -14.40 6.67 10.72
C ASN A 77 -13.11 6.94 9.93
N ILE A 78 -11.97 6.45 10.41
CA ILE A 78 -10.69 6.60 9.71
C ILE A 78 -10.65 5.66 8.49
N SER A 79 -11.09 4.41 8.66
CA SER A 79 -11.13 3.44 7.58
C SER A 79 -12.03 3.91 6.43
N THR A 80 -13.21 4.48 6.71
CA THR A 80 -14.13 4.97 5.68
C THR A 80 -13.57 6.19 4.94
N ASN A 81 -13.02 7.19 5.64
CA ASN A 81 -12.44 8.38 5.00
C ASN A 81 -11.23 8.06 4.12
N VAL A 82 -10.35 7.15 4.56
CA VAL A 82 -9.19 6.71 3.77
C VAL A 82 -9.64 5.92 2.54
N THR A 83 -10.65 5.06 2.69
CA THR A 83 -11.20 4.25 1.59
C THR A 83 -11.86 5.12 0.52
N ASP A 84 -12.66 6.12 0.90
CA ASP A 84 -13.32 7.02 -0.06
C ASP A 84 -12.32 7.88 -0.84
N LEU A 85 -11.27 8.37 -0.18
CA LEU A 85 -10.22 9.18 -0.81
C LEU A 85 -9.38 8.34 -1.79
N LEU A 86 -9.08 7.09 -1.44
CA LEU A 86 -8.40 6.12 -2.31
C LEU A 86 -9.27 5.68 -3.49
N MET A 87 -10.57 5.50 -3.31
CA MET A 87 -11.49 5.16 -4.41
C MET A 87 -11.67 6.32 -5.40
N ASP A 88 -11.78 7.57 -4.93
CA ASP A 88 -11.84 8.75 -5.81
C ASP A 88 -10.51 8.94 -6.57
N ALA A 89 -9.37 8.72 -5.89
CA ALA A 89 -8.06 8.70 -6.52
C ALA A 89 -7.94 7.58 -7.58
N LYS A 90 -8.40 6.35 -7.29
CA LYS A 90 -8.43 5.25 -8.27
C LYS A 90 -9.21 5.66 -9.52
N HIS A 91 -10.42 6.20 -9.35
CA HIS A 91 -11.31 6.50 -10.46
C HIS A 91 -10.74 7.60 -11.37
N LYS A 92 -10.17 8.66 -10.79
CA LYS A 92 -9.54 9.74 -11.56
C LYS A 92 -8.24 9.28 -12.21
N ILE A 93 -7.36 8.63 -11.46
CA ILE A 93 -6.00 8.30 -11.92
C ILE A 93 -6.02 7.18 -12.97
N SER A 94 -6.82 6.13 -12.78
CA SER A 94 -6.96 5.02 -13.75
C SER A 94 -7.39 5.54 -15.13
N LYS A 95 -8.33 6.49 -15.17
CA LYS A 95 -8.81 7.08 -16.42
C LYS A 95 -7.72 7.82 -17.17
N TYR A 96 -6.82 8.57 -16.51
CA TYR A 96 -5.78 9.32 -17.22
C TYR A 96 -4.56 8.46 -17.59
N ILE A 97 -4.17 7.51 -16.73
CA ILE A 97 -3.01 6.65 -16.98
C ILE A 97 -3.26 5.73 -18.19
N GLY A 98 -4.49 5.26 -18.39
CA GLY A 98 -4.86 4.46 -19.56
C GLY A 98 -4.67 5.19 -20.91
N TRP A 99 -4.69 6.52 -20.93
CA TRP A 99 -4.49 7.31 -22.15
C TRP A 99 -3.02 7.56 -22.49
N VAL A 100 -2.12 7.49 -21.50
CA VAL A 100 -0.68 7.72 -21.69
C VAL A 100 -0.06 6.84 -22.79
N PRO A 101 -0.27 5.51 -22.82
CA PRO A 101 0.30 4.67 -23.87
C PRO A 101 -0.32 4.97 -25.24
N ILE A 102 -1.65 5.19 -25.29
CA ILE A 102 -2.35 5.50 -26.55
C ILE A 102 -1.81 6.79 -27.17
N VAL A 103 -1.72 7.86 -26.39
CA VAL A 103 -1.20 9.15 -26.85
C VAL A 103 0.27 9.02 -27.24
N SER A 104 1.08 8.33 -26.45
CA SER A 104 2.51 8.13 -26.73
C SER A 104 2.74 7.32 -28.02
N TYR A 105 1.91 6.32 -28.30
CA TYR A 105 1.98 5.54 -29.54
C TYR A 105 1.58 6.38 -30.76
N CYS A 106 0.52 7.19 -30.65
CA CYS A 106 0.11 8.10 -31.73
C CYS A 106 1.19 9.15 -32.01
N VAL A 107 1.67 9.84 -30.97
CA VAL A 107 2.69 10.89 -31.12
C VAL A 107 4.02 10.31 -31.59
N GLY A 108 4.46 9.18 -31.01
CA GLY A 108 5.67 8.47 -31.42
C GLY A 108 5.59 7.96 -32.86
N GLY A 109 4.49 7.30 -33.23
CA GLY A 109 4.27 6.75 -34.56
C GLY A 109 4.23 7.83 -35.65
N VAL A 110 3.44 8.90 -35.44
CA VAL A 110 3.43 10.06 -36.36
C VAL A 110 4.82 10.69 -36.44
N GLY A 111 5.53 10.77 -35.32
CA GLY A 111 6.88 11.31 -35.29
C GLY A 111 7.88 10.54 -36.16
N VAL A 112 7.84 9.21 -36.09
CA VAL A 112 8.68 8.33 -36.94
C VAL A 112 8.32 8.48 -38.41
N VAL A 113 7.03 8.51 -38.75
CA VAL A 113 6.57 8.70 -40.14
C VAL A 113 7.08 10.03 -40.71
N LEU A 114 6.99 11.11 -39.93
CA LEU A 114 7.54 12.41 -40.33
C LEU A 114 9.05 12.30 -40.56
N ILE A 115 9.82 11.76 -39.62
CA ILE A 115 11.28 11.61 -39.77
C ILE A 115 11.66 10.79 -41.04
N LEU A 116 10.93 9.72 -41.37
CA LEU A 116 11.14 8.94 -42.58
C LEU A 116 10.79 9.71 -43.87
N LEU A 117 9.80 10.62 -43.80
CA LEU A 117 9.41 11.49 -44.89
C LEU A 117 10.55 12.45 -45.30
N VAL A 118 11.39 12.89 -44.35
CA VAL A 118 12.63 13.65 -44.64
C VAL A 118 13.57 12.87 -45.55
N VAL A 119 13.77 11.58 -45.24
CA VAL A 119 14.64 10.69 -46.01
C VAL A 119 14.11 10.54 -47.43
N PHE A 120 12.80 10.32 -47.56
CA PHE A 120 12.15 10.23 -48.88
C PHE A 120 12.33 11.53 -49.69
N LEU A 121 12.04 12.68 -49.10
CA LEU A 121 12.19 13.99 -49.77
C LEU A 121 13.63 14.28 -50.18
N ALA A 122 14.59 13.96 -49.32
CA ALA A 122 16.02 14.14 -49.62
C ALA A 122 16.52 13.18 -50.70
N CYS A 123 16.02 11.94 -50.75
CA CYS A 123 16.35 10.98 -51.79
C CYS A 123 15.76 11.36 -53.15
N CYS A 124 14.49 11.82 -53.18
CA CYS A 124 13.81 12.23 -54.42
C CYS A 124 14.25 13.61 -54.93
N ARG A 125 15.07 14.37 -54.18
CA ARG A 125 15.51 15.73 -54.50
C ARG A 125 14.33 16.66 -54.88
N CYS A 126 13.18 16.47 -54.25
CA CYS A 126 11.99 17.28 -54.51
C CYS A 126 12.19 18.69 -53.92
N GLY A 127 12.83 19.57 -54.69
CA GLY A 127 13.14 20.95 -54.31
C GLY A 127 12.04 21.94 -54.68
N ILE A 128 10.79 21.69 -54.28
CA ILE A 128 9.72 22.68 -54.43
C ILE A 128 9.78 23.61 -53.22
N PRO A 129 10.10 24.91 -53.38
CA PRO A 129 10.34 25.81 -52.26
C PRO A 129 9.16 25.88 -51.28
N CYS A 130 7.91 25.87 -51.77
CA CYS A 130 6.70 25.90 -50.93
C CYS A 130 6.52 24.66 -50.04
N THR A 131 6.90 23.46 -50.47
CA THR A 131 6.73 22.24 -49.65
C THR A 131 7.71 22.22 -48.48
N THR A 132 8.93 22.71 -48.67
CA THR A 132 9.94 22.84 -47.60
C THR A 132 9.52 23.74 -46.45
N TYR A 133 8.86 24.87 -46.72
CA TYR A 133 8.36 25.76 -45.67
C TYR A 133 7.19 25.14 -44.89
N LEU A 134 6.26 24.48 -45.57
CA LEU A 134 5.13 23.81 -44.93
C LEU A 134 5.60 22.68 -44.02
N PHE A 135 6.51 21.82 -44.50
CA PHE A 135 7.09 20.76 -43.69
C PHE A 135 7.93 21.33 -42.54
N SER A 136 8.73 22.38 -42.74
CA SER A 136 9.48 22.98 -41.63
C SER A 136 8.58 23.44 -40.47
N CYS A 137 7.39 23.98 -40.76
CA CYS A 137 6.42 24.37 -39.73
C CYS A 137 5.90 23.16 -38.95
N VAL A 138 5.53 22.08 -39.65
CA VAL A 138 5.05 20.83 -39.03
C VAL A 138 6.14 20.20 -38.15
N TYR A 139 7.38 20.13 -38.63
CA TYR A 139 8.49 19.53 -37.86
C TYR A 139 8.87 20.38 -36.66
N TRP A 140 8.75 21.71 -36.76
CA TRP A 140 8.95 22.60 -35.62
C TRP A 140 7.89 22.37 -34.55
N LEU A 141 6.61 22.29 -34.93
CA LEU A 141 5.51 22.03 -33.99
C LEU A 141 5.70 20.68 -33.28
N PHE A 142 6.00 19.61 -34.02
CA PHE A 142 6.28 18.31 -33.42
C PHE A 142 7.55 18.32 -32.55
N GLY A 143 8.60 19.04 -32.96
CA GLY A 143 9.80 19.23 -32.16
C GLY A 143 9.51 19.89 -30.80
N VAL A 144 8.65 20.93 -30.79
CA VAL A 144 8.20 21.58 -29.55
C VAL A 144 7.39 20.63 -28.68
N VAL A 145 6.46 19.85 -29.25
CA VAL A 145 5.67 18.87 -28.49
C VAL A 145 6.57 17.80 -27.87
N PHE A 146 7.52 17.24 -28.63
CA PHE A 146 8.47 16.25 -28.13
C PHE A 146 9.37 16.83 -27.02
N ALA A 147 9.82 18.08 -27.15
CA ALA A 147 10.61 18.76 -26.12
C ALA A 147 9.80 18.99 -24.83
N LEU A 148 8.55 19.45 -24.95
CA LEU A 148 7.66 19.64 -23.79
C LEU A 148 7.37 18.31 -23.09
N LEU A 149 7.06 17.25 -23.84
CA LEU A 149 6.85 15.91 -23.29
C LEU A 149 8.12 15.37 -22.62
N ALA A 150 9.30 15.62 -23.20
CA ALA A 150 10.57 15.24 -22.58
C ALA A 150 10.76 15.93 -21.22
N VAL A 151 10.46 17.23 -21.11
CA VAL A 151 10.55 17.97 -19.85
C VAL A 151 9.58 17.39 -18.82
N VAL A 152 8.30 17.22 -19.17
CA VAL A 152 7.28 16.68 -18.27
C VAL A 152 7.67 15.29 -17.78
N VAL A 153 8.08 14.40 -18.68
CA VAL A 153 8.45 13.03 -18.31
C VAL A 153 9.76 12.98 -17.54
N THR A 154 10.69 13.91 -17.75
CA THR A 154 11.92 14.01 -16.95
C THR A 154 11.61 14.44 -15.51
N VAL A 155 10.68 15.38 -15.33
CA VAL A 155 10.18 15.75 -13.99
C VAL A 155 9.54 14.54 -13.33
N LEU A 156 8.69 13.78 -14.05
CA LEU A 156 8.11 12.53 -13.54
C LEU A 156 9.19 11.50 -13.18
N ALA A 157 10.22 11.34 -14.01
CA ALA A 157 11.32 10.42 -13.73
C ALA A 157 12.09 10.81 -12.46
N TYR A 158 12.32 12.11 -12.24
CA TYR A 158 12.93 12.62 -11.01
C TYR A 158 12.04 12.32 -9.79
N LEU A 159 10.74 12.61 -9.89
CA LEU A 159 9.78 12.33 -8.81
C LEU A 159 9.69 10.84 -8.50
N SER A 160 9.60 9.98 -9.52
CA SER A 160 9.61 8.53 -9.35
C SER A 160 10.91 8.08 -8.69
N TRP A 161 12.06 8.61 -9.09
CA TRP A 161 13.33 8.21 -8.51
C TRP A 161 13.46 8.63 -7.04
N ALA A 162 13.04 9.86 -6.71
CA ALA A 162 12.99 10.35 -5.33
C ALA A 162 12.01 9.52 -4.49
N ALA A 163 10.78 9.32 -4.96
CA ALA A 163 9.77 8.53 -4.23
C ALA A 163 10.24 7.09 -3.98
N CYS A 164 10.81 6.42 -4.99
CA CYS A 164 11.33 5.07 -4.83
C CYS A 164 12.54 5.01 -3.88
N GLY A 165 13.40 6.02 -3.89
CA GLY A 165 14.51 6.13 -2.94
C GLY A 165 14.02 6.29 -1.50
N GLU A 166 12.98 7.09 -1.29
CA GLU A 166 12.34 7.29 0.02
C GLU A 166 11.69 6.00 0.55
N VAL A 167 11.09 5.17 -0.32
CA VAL A 167 10.56 3.84 0.06
C VAL A 167 11.67 2.94 0.60
N GLU A 168 12.82 2.87 -0.08
CA GLU A 168 13.95 2.03 0.36
C GLU A 168 14.53 2.52 1.70
N LEU A 169 14.63 3.84 1.89
CA LEU A 169 15.08 4.43 3.15
C LEU A 169 14.14 4.07 4.30
N GLN A 170 12.84 4.18 4.10
CA GLN A 170 11.83 3.83 5.10
C GLN A 170 11.89 2.35 5.48
N GLN A 171 12.02 1.44 4.51
CA GLN A 171 12.17 0.00 4.78
C GLN A 171 13.45 -0.32 5.58
N ARG A 172 14.52 0.45 5.39
CA ARG A 172 15.77 0.32 6.15
C ARG A 172 15.77 1.12 7.46
N ARG A 173 14.66 1.79 7.82
CA ARG A 173 14.55 2.69 8.99
C ARG A 173 15.60 3.81 8.99
N GLN A 174 16.03 4.26 7.81
CA GLN A 174 17.01 5.33 7.65
C GLN A 174 16.32 6.69 7.56
N PRO A 175 16.98 7.78 8.00
CA PRO A 175 16.38 9.12 7.95
C PRO A 175 16.11 9.54 6.50
N GLY A 176 14.82 9.67 6.16
CA GLY A 176 14.30 10.17 4.88
C GLY A 176 13.11 11.10 5.11
N VAL A 177 12.57 11.69 4.05
CA VAL A 177 11.38 12.56 4.08
C VAL A 177 10.17 11.84 4.66
N PHE A 178 9.98 10.55 4.34
CA PHE A 178 8.87 9.77 4.93
C PHE A 178 9.02 9.63 6.45
N GLN A 179 10.24 9.32 6.93
CA GLN A 179 10.48 9.17 8.37
C GLN A 179 10.45 10.51 9.12
N TRP A 180 10.85 11.62 8.48
CA TRP A 180 10.88 12.95 9.09
C TRP A 180 9.57 13.74 9.01
N TYR A 181 8.71 13.44 8.05
CA TYR A 181 7.48 14.21 7.82
C TYR A 181 6.23 13.33 7.90
N LEU A 182 6.21 12.19 7.20
CA LEU A 182 5.01 11.36 7.10
C LEU A 182 4.69 10.64 8.41
N VAL A 183 5.70 10.08 9.08
CA VAL A 183 5.56 9.45 10.41
C VAL A 183 5.08 10.46 11.47
N PRO A 184 5.72 11.63 11.69
CA PRO A 184 5.23 12.58 12.68
C PRO A 184 3.91 13.25 12.30
N TYR A 185 3.60 13.41 11.01
CA TYR A 185 2.27 13.84 10.58
C TYR A 185 1.19 12.82 10.96
N CYS A 186 1.49 11.54 10.77
CA CYS A 186 0.63 10.43 11.20
C CYS A 186 0.43 10.47 12.73
N GLU A 187 1.50 10.64 13.50
CA GLU A 187 1.42 10.75 14.98
C GLU A 187 0.67 12.02 15.46
N GLN A 188 0.73 13.13 14.72
CA GLN A 188 -0.02 14.35 15.06
C GLN A 188 -1.50 14.24 14.68
N THR A 189 -1.81 13.58 13.57
CA THR A 189 -3.18 13.41 13.08
C THR A 189 -3.91 12.36 13.91
N PHE A 190 -3.19 11.36 14.38
CA PHE A 190 -3.72 10.23 15.13
C PHE A 190 -3.00 10.10 16.46
N ASP A 191 -3.72 10.36 17.55
CA ASP A 191 -3.21 10.16 18.91
C ASP A 191 -3.18 8.67 19.27
N PHE A 192 -2.32 7.92 18.58
CA PHE A 192 -2.13 6.50 18.83
C PHE A 192 -1.53 6.22 20.22
N ALA A 193 -0.87 7.21 20.83
CA ALA A 193 -0.35 7.10 22.18
C ALA A 193 -1.49 7.05 23.22
N ASP A 194 -2.52 7.89 23.08
CA ASP A 194 -3.72 7.83 23.91
C ASP A 194 -4.50 6.53 23.70
N ILE A 195 -4.64 6.09 22.45
CA ILE A 195 -5.33 4.82 22.14
C ILE A 195 -4.55 3.62 22.68
N SER A 196 -3.21 3.61 22.58
CA SER A 196 -2.37 2.56 23.16
C SER A 196 -2.48 2.52 24.68
N ARG A 197 -2.54 3.68 25.35
CA ARG A 197 -2.77 3.73 26.80
C ARG A 197 -4.13 3.19 27.19
N LYS A 198 -5.18 3.59 26.47
CA LYS A 198 -6.54 3.08 26.67
C LYS A 198 -6.63 1.57 26.46
N ALA A 199 -5.91 1.06 25.46
CA ALA A 199 -5.78 -0.38 25.18
C ALA A 199 -5.10 -1.12 26.36
N ASP A 200 -3.99 -0.61 26.86
CA ASP A 200 -3.25 -1.19 27.99
C ASP A 200 -4.06 -1.13 29.29
N ASP A 201 -4.76 -0.02 29.55
CA ASP A 201 -5.65 0.15 30.69
C ASP A 201 -6.85 -0.79 30.61
N ALA A 202 -7.42 -0.99 29.41
CA ALA A 202 -8.48 -1.96 29.19
C ALA A 202 -7.99 -3.40 29.47
N GLU A 203 -6.84 -3.79 28.91
CA GLU A 203 -6.21 -5.09 29.20
C GLU A 203 -6.01 -5.30 30.71
N ARG A 204 -5.47 -4.28 31.39
CA ARG A 204 -5.26 -4.34 32.84
C ARG A 204 -6.56 -4.42 33.62
N ARG A 205 -7.61 -3.71 33.20
CA ARG A 205 -8.93 -3.73 33.84
C ARG A 205 -9.57 -5.11 33.74
N PHE A 206 -9.60 -5.70 32.54
CA PHE A 206 -10.21 -7.02 32.33
C PHE A 206 -9.43 -8.14 33.02
N SER A 207 -8.11 -8.12 32.95
CA SER A 207 -7.27 -9.10 33.64
C SER A 207 -7.45 -9.04 35.16
N LYS A 208 -7.48 -7.83 35.75
CA LYS A 208 -7.80 -7.65 37.17
C LYS A 208 -9.20 -8.12 37.53
N GLU A 209 -10.21 -7.77 36.73
CA GLU A 209 -11.60 -8.14 37.00
C GLU A 209 -11.82 -9.66 36.92
N ALA A 210 -11.18 -10.33 35.95
CA ALA A 210 -11.18 -11.79 35.84
C ALA A 210 -10.51 -12.43 37.06
N CYS A 211 -9.34 -11.95 37.49
CA CYS A 211 -8.66 -12.48 38.67
C CYS A 211 -9.40 -12.15 39.97
N LYS A 212 -10.05 -10.98 40.07
CA LYS A 212 -10.94 -10.65 41.18
C LYS A 212 -12.10 -11.63 41.29
N ASN A 213 -12.74 -11.95 40.16
CA ASN A 213 -13.82 -12.94 40.14
C ASN A 213 -13.31 -14.34 40.49
N LEU A 214 -12.11 -14.72 40.05
CA LEU A 214 -11.47 -15.97 40.43
C LEU A 214 -11.20 -16.05 41.95
N LEU A 215 -10.66 -14.97 42.53
CA LEU A 215 -10.35 -14.87 43.97
C LEU A 215 -11.59 -14.94 44.87
N LYS A 216 -12.80 -14.68 44.35
CA LYS A 216 -14.05 -14.93 45.11
C LYS A 216 -14.23 -16.42 45.41
N TYR A 217 -13.79 -17.29 44.51
CA TYR A 217 -14.07 -18.72 44.56
C TYR A 217 -12.83 -19.59 44.74
N CYS A 218 -11.62 -19.01 44.71
CA CYS A 218 -10.37 -19.70 44.98
C CYS A 218 -9.71 -19.24 46.28
N ASP A 219 -9.00 -20.17 46.93
CA ASP A 219 -8.13 -19.92 48.08
C ASP A 219 -7.13 -21.08 48.22
N ASN A 220 -5.88 -20.77 48.58
CA ASN A 220 -4.83 -21.77 48.76
C ASN A 220 -4.80 -22.38 50.16
N ASN A 221 -5.68 -21.95 51.06
CA ASN A 221 -5.95 -22.67 52.30
C ASN A 221 -6.72 -23.97 52.06
N THR A 222 -6.19 -25.05 52.62
CA THR A 222 -6.79 -26.40 52.61
C THR A 222 -8.08 -26.50 53.41
N ILE A 223 -8.31 -25.58 54.36
CA ILE A 223 -9.45 -25.57 55.30
C ILE A 223 -10.59 -24.65 54.83
N SER A 224 -10.37 -23.87 53.77
CA SER A 224 -11.34 -22.90 53.25
C SER A 224 -12.45 -23.60 52.46
N PHE A 225 -13.71 -23.20 52.70
CA PHE A 225 -14.89 -23.70 51.98
C PHE A 225 -14.93 -23.33 50.50
N LYS A 226 -13.99 -22.51 50.02
CA LYS A 226 -13.89 -22.17 48.61
C LYS A 226 -13.48 -23.39 47.77
N PRO A 227 -14.19 -23.69 46.68
CA PRO A 227 -14.04 -24.93 45.92
C PRO A 227 -12.75 -25.01 45.07
N LEU A 228 -12.08 -23.89 44.82
CA LEU A 228 -10.91 -23.81 43.94
C LEU A 228 -9.61 -23.53 44.70
N LEU A 229 -8.50 -24.08 44.20
CA LEU A 229 -7.11 -23.68 44.48
C LEU A 229 -6.71 -22.62 43.46
N CYS A 230 -6.31 -21.44 43.94
CA CYS A 230 -5.83 -20.36 43.08
C CYS A 230 -4.55 -20.77 42.37
N GLY A 231 -4.54 -20.69 41.04
CA GLY A 231 -3.33 -20.92 40.25
C GLY A 231 -2.25 -19.88 40.54
N ASN A 232 -0.98 -20.28 40.48
CA ASN A 232 0.19 -19.43 40.75
C ASN A 232 0.17 -18.71 42.11
N ASP A 233 -0.53 -19.26 43.10
CA ASP A 233 -0.59 -18.71 44.46
C ASP A 233 -1.05 -17.24 44.53
N ILE A 234 -1.95 -16.84 43.63
CA ILE A 234 -2.45 -15.48 43.63
C ILE A 234 -3.27 -15.18 44.89
N THR A 235 -3.01 -14.01 45.47
CA THR A 235 -3.68 -13.50 46.69
C THR A 235 -4.34 -12.14 46.47
N SER A 236 -3.99 -11.44 45.38
CA SER A 236 -4.53 -10.14 45.01
C SER A 236 -4.84 -10.07 43.52
N GLU A 237 -5.86 -9.28 43.16
CA GLU A 237 -6.21 -8.96 41.77
C GLU A 237 -5.06 -8.28 41.01
N ASP A 238 -4.17 -7.56 41.71
CA ASP A 238 -3.03 -6.86 41.11
C ASP A 238 -1.95 -7.79 40.53
N GLN A 239 -1.96 -9.08 40.90
CA GLN A 239 -1.03 -10.09 40.40
C GLN A 239 -1.38 -10.59 38.99
N CYS A 240 -2.47 -10.08 38.41
CA CYS A 240 -2.85 -10.28 37.02
C CYS A 240 -2.82 -8.96 36.25
N PRO A 241 -1.62 -8.44 35.91
CA PRO A 241 -1.50 -7.15 35.22
C PRO A 241 -1.87 -7.19 33.74
N ASN A 242 -1.91 -8.37 33.12
CA ASN A 242 -2.13 -8.54 31.68
C ASN A 242 -2.80 -9.88 31.35
N PHE A 243 -3.22 -10.06 30.10
CA PHE A 243 -3.93 -11.28 29.70
C PHE A 243 -3.06 -12.54 29.77
N GLY A 244 -1.75 -12.43 29.54
CA GLY A 244 -0.83 -13.56 29.62
C GLY A 244 -0.70 -14.14 31.03
N THR A 245 -0.58 -13.28 32.04
CA THR A 245 -0.55 -13.68 33.46
C THR A 245 -1.89 -14.25 33.91
N MET A 246 -3.00 -13.62 33.53
CA MET A 246 -4.35 -14.12 33.78
C MET A 246 -4.57 -15.53 33.18
N ALA A 247 -4.17 -15.75 31.92
CA ALA A 247 -4.28 -17.06 31.27
C ALA A 247 -3.46 -18.13 31.98
N SER A 248 -2.23 -17.79 32.43
CA SER A 248 -1.39 -18.68 33.22
C SER A 248 -2.06 -19.05 34.56
N VAL A 249 -2.60 -18.07 35.29
CA VAL A 249 -3.32 -18.28 36.54
C VAL A 249 -4.52 -19.23 36.34
N LEU A 250 -5.33 -18.98 35.31
CA LEU A 250 -6.50 -19.81 35.00
C LEU A 250 -6.09 -21.25 34.66
N SER A 251 -5.02 -21.43 33.88
CA SER A 251 -4.48 -22.75 33.54
C SER A 251 -3.93 -23.52 34.75
N ALA A 252 -3.37 -22.78 35.72
CA ALA A 252 -2.82 -23.34 36.95
C ALA A 252 -3.89 -23.53 38.05
N THR A 253 -5.10 -22.98 37.87
CA THR A 253 -6.19 -23.10 38.85
C THR A 253 -6.76 -24.52 38.81
N ARG A 254 -6.90 -25.12 40.00
CA ARG A 254 -7.37 -26.49 40.19
C ARG A 254 -8.60 -26.51 41.09
N ILE A 255 -9.44 -27.52 40.93
CA ILE A 255 -10.54 -27.78 41.86
C ILE A 255 -10.03 -28.63 43.01
N LYS A 256 -10.41 -28.28 44.23
CA LYS A 256 -9.98 -29.01 45.42
C LYS A 256 -10.63 -30.39 45.46
N ALA A 257 -9.84 -31.39 45.81
CA ALA A 257 -10.26 -32.79 45.95
C ALA A 257 -11.45 -32.97 46.92
N PHE A 258 -11.56 -32.13 47.97
CA PHE A 258 -12.64 -32.23 48.97
C PHE A 258 -14.04 -32.03 48.37
N THR A 259 -14.14 -31.33 47.24
CA THR A 259 -15.42 -31.05 46.58
C THR A 259 -16.04 -32.30 45.94
N MET A 260 -15.23 -33.36 45.75
CA MET A 260 -15.58 -34.60 45.04
C MET A 260 -16.24 -34.37 43.67
N ALA A 261 -16.05 -33.18 43.07
CA ALA A 261 -16.69 -32.79 41.83
C ALA A 261 -15.95 -33.32 40.59
N CYS A 262 -14.68 -33.66 40.74
CA CYS A 262 -13.83 -34.14 39.66
C CYS A 262 -14.20 -35.56 39.19
N PRO A 263 -13.92 -35.90 37.92
CA PRO A 263 -14.28 -37.19 37.34
C PRO A 263 -13.63 -38.39 38.04
N VAL A 264 -12.45 -38.20 38.64
CA VAL A 264 -11.82 -39.15 39.54
C VAL A 264 -12.09 -38.72 40.99
N ALA A 265 -12.78 -39.57 41.74
CA ALA A 265 -13.17 -39.28 43.11
C ALA A 265 -11.94 -39.09 44.01
N GLY A 266 -11.87 -37.95 44.69
CA GLY A 266 -10.77 -37.63 45.62
C GLY A 266 -9.53 -37.01 44.98
N GLU A 267 -9.52 -36.77 43.66
CA GLU A 267 -8.43 -36.07 42.99
C GLU A 267 -8.80 -34.61 42.64
N SER A 268 -7.76 -33.78 42.48
CA SER A 268 -7.92 -32.42 41.95
C SER A 268 -7.86 -32.42 40.43
N CYS A 269 -8.84 -31.80 39.78
CA CYS A 269 -8.92 -31.65 38.32
C CYS A 269 -8.71 -30.19 37.90
N THR A 270 -8.43 -29.97 36.61
CA THR A 270 -8.34 -28.60 36.07
C THR A 270 -9.72 -27.95 35.96
N LEU A 271 -9.74 -26.61 35.89
CA LEU A 271 -10.95 -25.85 35.60
C LEU A 271 -11.59 -26.26 34.26
N PHE A 272 -10.76 -26.51 33.24
CA PHE A 272 -11.18 -26.98 31.91
C PHE A 272 -11.85 -28.36 31.95
N GLU A 273 -11.23 -29.30 32.67
CA GLU A 273 -11.72 -30.67 32.80
C GLU A 273 -13.04 -30.73 33.57
N CYS A 274 -13.19 -29.91 34.61
CA CYS A 274 -14.44 -29.83 35.35
C CYS A 274 -15.57 -29.20 34.56
N ALA A 275 -15.32 -28.12 33.82
CA ALA A 275 -16.37 -27.50 33.02
C ALA A 275 -17.00 -28.48 32.02
N ALA A 276 -16.21 -29.45 31.52
CA ALA A 276 -16.72 -30.53 30.67
C ALA A 276 -17.38 -31.66 31.48
N ASN A 277 -16.66 -32.20 32.47
CA ASN A 277 -16.92 -33.54 33.03
C ASN A 277 -17.17 -33.57 34.55
N CYS A 278 -17.35 -32.43 35.22
CA CYS A 278 -17.68 -32.45 36.65
C CYS A 278 -19.05 -33.10 36.93
N THR A 279 -19.09 -33.85 38.03
CA THR A 279 -20.29 -34.53 38.54
C THR A 279 -21.20 -33.59 39.30
N ASN A 280 -20.63 -32.59 39.99
CA ASN A 280 -21.39 -31.56 40.71
C ASN A 280 -21.78 -30.41 39.77
N THR A 281 -23.08 -30.19 39.59
CA THR A 281 -23.65 -29.15 38.72
C THR A 281 -23.26 -27.73 39.13
N GLU A 282 -23.20 -27.41 40.42
CA GLU A 282 -22.84 -26.07 40.90
C GLU A 282 -21.37 -25.74 40.59
N VAL A 283 -20.46 -26.70 40.85
CA VAL A 283 -19.02 -26.52 40.57
C VAL A 283 -18.77 -26.51 39.07
N LYS A 284 -19.55 -27.27 38.30
CA LYS A 284 -19.52 -27.27 36.83
C LYS A 284 -19.96 -25.93 36.25
N GLU A 285 -21.07 -25.36 36.73
CA GLU A 285 -21.55 -24.02 36.33
C GLU A 285 -20.56 -22.91 36.74
N LEU A 286 -19.95 -23.04 37.90
CA LEU A 286 -18.90 -22.13 38.34
C LEU A 286 -17.68 -22.18 37.41
N ALA A 287 -17.18 -23.39 37.13
CA ALA A 287 -16.04 -23.60 36.25
C ALA A 287 -16.34 -23.11 34.82
N SER A 288 -17.54 -23.38 34.30
CA SER A 288 -17.95 -22.89 32.97
C SER A 288 -18.10 -21.36 32.95
N GLY A 289 -18.65 -20.74 33.99
CA GLY A 289 -18.76 -19.28 34.10
C GLY A 289 -17.41 -18.57 34.15
N ILE A 290 -16.44 -19.11 34.90
CA ILE A 290 -15.06 -18.58 34.94
C ILE A 290 -14.40 -18.74 33.57
N LEU A 291 -14.58 -19.88 32.89
CA LEU A 291 -14.04 -20.10 31.55
C LEU A 291 -14.68 -19.20 30.48
N GLN A 292 -15.97 -18.87 30.61
CA GLN A 292 -16.61 -17.90 29.71
C GLN A 292 -15.98 -16.50 29.85
N LEU A 293 -15.75 -16.04 31.08
CA LEU A 293 -15.05 -14.77 31.33
C LEU A 293 -13.61 -14.82 30.80
N ALA A 294 -12.92 -15.94 30.98
CA ALA A 294 -11.59 -16.16 30.42
C ALA A 294 -11.58 -16.12 28.88
N ALA A 295 -12.56 -16.75 28.24
CA ALA A 295 -12.70 -16.74 26.79
C ALA A 295 -12.98 -15.33 26.26
N GLN A 296 -13.81 -14.55 26.95
CA GLN A 296 -14.07 -13.16 26.63
C GLN A 296 -12.80 -12.30 26.74
N ALA A 297 -12.04 -12.46 27.84
CA ALA A 297 -10.76 -11.78 28.03
C ALA A 297 -9.72 -12.22 26.97
N SER A 298 -9.71 -13.50 26.59
CA SER A 298 -8.86 -14.01 25.51
C SER A 298 -9.21 -13.39 24.17
N ASN A 299 -10.49 -13.29 23.82
CA ASN A 299 -10.92 -12.65 22.58
C ASN A 299 -10.56 -11.16 22.57
N ALA A 300 -10.76 -10.45 23.69
CA ALA A 300 -10.31 -9.08 23.84
C ALA A 300 -8.78 -8.93 23.66
N SER A 301 -8.00 -9.88 24.20
CA SER A 301 -6.54 -9.90 24.02
C SER A 301 -6.12 -10.08 22.56
N ILE A 302 -6.84 -10.94 21.84
CA ILE A 302 -6.60 -11.19 20.41
C ILE A 302 -6.94 -9.92 19.62
N ALA A 303 -8.08 -9.29 19.88
CA ALA A 303 -8.45 -8.01 19.27
C ALA A 303 -7.38 -6.94 19.50
N LEU A 304 -6.87 -6.83 20.73
CA LEU A 304 -5.81 -5.89 21.09
C LEU A 304 -4.50 -6.18 20.35
N SER A 305 -4.17 -7.47 20.18
CA SER A 305 -2.96 -7.90 19.47
C SER A 305 -2.99 -7.54 17.97
N TYR A 306 -4.17 -7.52 17.36
CA TYR A 306 -4.36 -7.03 15.99
C TYR A 306 -4.36 -5.51 15.92
N ALA A 307 -4.87 -4.82 16.95
CA ALA A 307 -4.91 -3.36 16.99
C ALA A 307 -3.52 -2.74 17.23
N ARG A 308 -2.70 -3.30 18.12
CA ARG A 308 -1.39 -2.73 18.50
C ARG A 308 -0.47 -2.40 17.32
N PRO A 309 -0.27 -3.28 16.32
CA PRO A 309 0.54 -2.94 15.14
C PRO A 309 -0.03 -1.75 14.34
N LEU A 310 -1.34 -1.58 14.31
CA LEU A 310 -2.00 -0.47 13.62
C LEU A 310 -1.83 0.87 14.32
N LEU A 311 -1.43 0.86 15.60
CA LEU A 311 -1.09 2.05 16.38
C LEU A 311 0.33 2.55 16.12
N ASP A 312 1.16 1.77 15.40
CA ASP A 312 2.49 2.21 15.01
C ASP A 312 2.45 2.83 13.60
N CYS A 313 2.63 4.15 13.53
CA CYS A 313 2.70 4.88 12.28
C CYS A 313 3.77 4.32 11.33
N ASN A 314 4.87 3.78 11.86
CA ASN A 314 5.89 3.14 11.02
C ASN A 314 5.32 1.90 10.33
N PHE A 315 4.58 1.07 11.05
CA PHE A 315 3.95 -0.12 10.48
C PHE A 315 2.88 0.26 9.43
N VAL A 316 2.06 1.27 9.71
CA VAL A 316 1.04 1.77 8.77
C VAL A 316 1.69 2.27 7.48
N VAL A 317 2.72 3.12 7.60
CA VAL A 317 3.47 3.64 6.46
C VAL A 317 4.15 2.51 5.69
N ASP A 318 4.83 1.57 6.37
CA ASP A 318 5.49 0.45 5.71
C ASP A 318 4.51 -0.42 4.92
N LYS A 319 3.31 -0.66 5.47
CA LYS A 319 2.26 -1.40 4.77
C LYS A 319 1.81 -0.66 3.53
N LEU A 320 1.52 0.64 3.63
CA LEU A 320 1.13 1.46 2.47
C LEU A 320 2.22 1.50 1.39
N LEU A 321 3.48 1.66 1.78
CA LEU A 321 4.62 1.69 0.86
C LEU A 321 4.97 0.31 0.30
N GLY A 322 4.55 -0.78 0.96
CA GLY A 322 4.69 -2.15 0.45
C GLY A 322 4.00 -2.38 -0.89
N ALA A 323 2.99 -1.57 -1.24
CA ALA A 323 2.34 -1.59 -2.55
C ALA A 323 3.18 -0.95 -3.67
N MET A 324 4.26 -0.23 -3.34
CA MET A 324 5.20 0.33 -4.32
C MET A 324 6.29 -0.67 -4.72
N SER A 325 6.04 -1.98 -4.68
CA SER A 325 7.02 -3.02 -5.05
C SER A 325 7.58 -2.85 -6.47
N ASP A 326 6.78 -2.29 -7.38
CA ASP A 326 7.12 -2.13 -8.80
C ASP A 326 7.83 -0.80 -9.10
N CYS A 327 8.41 -0.17 -8.08
CA CYS A 327 9.10 1.12 -8.20
C CYS A 327 10.23 1.11 -9.25
N ASN A 328 10.90 -0.03 -9.42
CA ASN A 328 11.94 -0.18 -10.45
C ASN A 328 11.38 -0.09 -11.86
N GLU A 329 10.18 -0.64 -12.11
CA GLU A 329 9.52 -0.57 -13.42
C GLU A 329 9.03 0.86 -13.70
N LEU A 330 8.51 1.54 -12.68
CA LEU A 330 8.09 2.95 -12.78
C LEU A 330 9.28 3.86 -13.13
N LYS A 331 10.41 3.67 -12.45
CA LYS A 331 11.67 4.40 -12.72
C LYS A 331 12.19 4.11 -14.14
N ALA A 332 12.23 2.84 -14.53
CA ALA A 332 12.70 2.45 -15.85
C ALA A 332 11.78 3.00 -16.96
N GLY A 333 10.47 2.89 -16.78
CA GLY A 333 9.47 3.37 -17.74
C GLY A 333 9.52 4.88 -17.96
N THR A 334 9.57 5.66 -16.88
CA THR A 334 9.69 7.13 -16.96
C THR A 334 11.01 7.56 -17.60
N LEU A 335 12.14 6.93 -17.26
CA LEU A 335 13.45 7.25 -17.83
C LEU A 335 13.53 6.91 -19.32
N MET A 336 13.04 5.73 -19.73
CA MET A 336 12.99 5.33 -21.14
C MET A 336 12.10 6.28 -21.95
N LEU A 337 10.92 6.62 -21.43
CA LEU A 337 9.98 7.51 -22.09
C LEU A 337 10.55 8.93 -22.24
N GLY A 338 11.17 9.47 -21.19
CA GLY A 338 11.80 10.80 -21.20
C GLY A 338 12.97 10.87 -22.17
N THR A 339 13.82 9.84 -22.17
CA THR A 339 14.95 9.71 -23.11
C THR A 339 14.45 9.61 -24.56
N GLY A 340 13.39 8.82 -24.80
CA GLY A 340 12.77 8.68 -26.12
C GLY A 340 12.25 10.01 -26.66
N PHE A 341 11.50 10.78 -25.86
CA PHE A 341 11.01 12.10 -26.26
C PHE A 341 12.13 13.11 -26.48
N PHE A 342 13.17 13.10 -25.63
CA PHE A 342 14.32 13.98 -25.78
C PHE A 342 15.09 13.71 -27.08
N VAL A 343 15.39 12.44 -27.37
CA VAL A 343 16.03 12.00 -28.61
C VAL A 343 15.16 12.38 -29.82
N GLY A 344 13.85 12.19 -29.72
CA GLY A 344 12.89 12.60 -30.76
C GLY A 344 12.95 14.11 -31.04
N GLY A 345 12.98 14.95 -29.99
CA GLY A 345 13.13 16.40 -30.12
C GLY A 345 14.42 16.80 -30.85
N LEU A 346 15.55 16.17 -30.52
CA LEU A 346 16.83 16.39 -31.21
C LEU A 346 16.76 15.96 -32.69
N MET A 347 16.09 14.85 -32.99
CA MET A 347 15.89 14.38 -34.37
C MET A 347 15.07 15.37 -35.19
N PHE A 348 14.02 15.97 -34.62
CA PHE A 348 13.24 17.01 -35.28
C PHE A 348 14.06 18.29 -35.52
N GLY A 349 14.88 18.71 -34.56
CA GLY A 349 15.82 19.83 -34.76
C GLY A 349 16.81 19.58 -35.90
N LEU A 350 17.37 18.37 -35.97
CA LEU A 350 18.29 17.96 -37.03
C LEU A 350 17.58 17.85 -38.40
N ALA A 351 16.34 17.35 -38.44
CA ALA A 351 15.55 17.29 -39.67
C ALA A 351 15.30 18.69 -40.25
N ILE A 352 14.95 19.67 -39.40
CA ILE A 352 14.79 21.07 -39.81
C ILE A 352 16.10 21.63 -40.38
N TYR A 353 17.23 21.39 -39.70
CA TYR A 353 18.54 21.81 -40.19
C TYR A 353 18.89 21.22 -41.56
N ILE A 354 18.63 19.91 -41.76
CA ILE A 354 18.87 19.22 -43.02
C ILE A 354 17.99 19.80 -44.14
N MET A 355 16.72 20.09 -43.85
CA MET A 355 15.80 20.70 -44.83
C MET A 355 16.25 22.11 -45.24
N PHE A 356 16.63 22.96 -44.28
CA PHE A 356 17.10 24.33 -44.57
C PHE A 356 18.44 24.35 -45.31
N ARG A 357 19.38 23.47 -44.95
CA ARG A 357 20.66 23.38 -45.67
C ARG A 357 20.48 22.73 -47.04
N GLY A 358 19.60 21.74 -47.13
CA GLY A 358 19.24 21.06 -48.37
C GLY A 358 18.65 22.02 -49.39
N SER A 359 17.69 22.86 -48.98
CA SER A 359 17.06 23.83 -49.89
C SER A 359 18.08 24.80 -50.49
N CYS A 360 19.00 25.36 -49.70
CA CYS A 360 20.05 26.26 -50.22
C CYS A 360 21.01 25.57 -51.22
N ILE A 361 21.34 24.29 -51.00
CA ILE A 361 22.28 23.56 -51.86
C ILE A 361 21.60 23.04 -53.14
N TRP A 362 20.34 22.60 -53.03
CA TRP A 362 19.56 22.08 -54.17
C TRP A 362 19.15 23.19 -55.13
N ASP A 363 18.80 24.37 -54.60
CA ASP A 363 18.46 25.54 -55.41
C ASP A 363 19.70 26.10 -56.15
N ALA A 364 20.88 26.09 -55.51
CA ALA A 364 22.13 26.49 -56.17
C ALA A 364 22.57 25.54 -57.32
N ARG A 365 22.09 24.28 -57.34
CA ARG A 365 22.38 23.33 -58.41
C ARG A 365 21.36 23.36 -59.55
N SER A 366 20.08 23.61 -59.28
CA SER A 366 19.07 23.78 -60.33
C SER A 366 19.40 24.98 -61.23
N ILE A 367 19.87 26.08 -60.63
CA ILE A 367 20.34 27.28 -61.36
C ILE A 367 21.56 26.97 -62.24
N LYS A 368 22.49 26.10 -61.78
CA LYS A 368 23.67 25.70 -62.57
C LYS A 368 23.37 24.70 -63.70
N GLN A 369 22.26 23.96 -63.64
CA GLN A 369 21.87 23.00 -64.67
C GLN A 369 20.91 23.56 -65.74
N GLY A 370 20.63 24.88 -65.72
CA GLY A 370 19.92 25.55 -66.80
C GLY A 370 18.48 25.05 -67.04
N THR A 371 17.86 24.44 -66.04
CA THR A 371 16.45 24.03 -66.12
C THR A 371 15.62 25.07 -65.39
N SER A 372 14.95 25.96 -66.13
CA SER A 372 13.97 26.88 -65.55
C SER A 372 12.82 26.08 -64.93
N PRO A 373 12.30 26.46 -63.75
CA PRO A 373 11.12 25.83 -63.17
C PRO A 373 9.80 26.36 -63.75
N PHE A 374 9.86 27.24 -64.76
CA PHE A 374 8.71 27.66 -65.55
C PHE A 374 9.03 27.42 -67.02
N GLY A 375 8.47 26.32 -67.55
CA GLY A 375 8.21 26.16 -68.97
C GLY A 375 6.81 26.70 -69.26
N VAL A 376 6.74 27.64 -70.20
CA VAL A 376 5.56 27.77 -71.07
C VAL A 376 5.53 26.57 -72.00
#